data_AF-A0A957FR95-F1
#
_entry.id   AF-A0A957FR95-F1
#
_cell.length_a   1.000
_cell.length_b   1.000
_cell.length_c   1.000
_cell.angle_alpha   90.00
_cell.angle_beta   90.00
_cell.angle_gamma   90.00
#
_symmetry.space_group_name_H-M   'P 1'
#
loop_
_entity.id
_entity.type
_entity.pdbx_description
1 polymer ?
#
loop_
_entity_poly.entity_id
_entity_poly.type
_entity_poly.pdbx_seq_one_letter_code
_entity_poly.pdbx_strand_id
1 'polypeptide(L)'
;RDIVVVGLVGIGAVIGLVTIARLLSWLFANYHDNIVALLIGFMLGSLRKVWPWKIDLAFLTDTAGNFVLNSDGEKIVSQQANFFPLLPPEGIVVPPTEIITAVGLMLLGLAVVLLLEWIANREEARHKRQNAPAS
;
A
#
# COMPACT_ATOMS: atom_id res chain seq x y z
N ARG A 1 -45.63 -1.77 7.05
CA ARG A 1 -44.84 -1.91 8.30
C ARG A 1 -43.34 -1.75 8.04
N ASP A 2 -42.86 -2.14 6.86
CA ASP A 2 -41.43 -2.21 6.52
C ASP A 2 -40.75 -0.84 6.35
N ILE A 3 -41.48 0.17 5.86
CA ILE A 3 -41.02 1.56 5.78
C ILE A 3 -40.59 2.15 7.14
N VAL A 4 -41.21 1.72 8.24
CA VAL A 4 -40.84 2.15 9.60
C VAL A 4 -39.51 1.52 10.01
N VAL A 5 -39.29 0.24 9.66
CA VAL A 5 -38.05 -0.49 9.97
C VAL A 5 -36.89 0.04 9.15
N VAL A 6 -37.08 0.26 7.85
CA VAL A 6 -36.05 0.86 6.97
C VAL A 6 -35.71 2.28 7.42
N GLY A 7 -36.71 3.07 7.82
CA GLY A 7 -36.48 4.40 8.40
C GLY A 7 -35.65 4.35 9.69
N LEU A 8 -35.98 3.44 10.61
CA LEU A 8 -35.24 3.29 11.87
C LEU A 8 -33.80 2.81 11.66
N VAL A 9 -33.58 1.85 10.76
CA VAL A 9 -32.24 1.36 10.39
C VAL A 9 -31.45 2.46 9.69
N GLY A 10 -32.07 3.21 8.77
CA GLY A 10 -31.42 4.34 8.09
C GLY A 10 -30.97 5.43 9.05
N ILE A 11 -31.82 5.80 10.01
CA ILE A 11 -31.47 6.78 11.05
C ILE A 11 -30.33 6.24 11.93
N GLY A 12 -30.40 4.97 12.35
CA GLY A 12 -29.32 4.32 13.10
C GLY A 12 -28.00 4.29 12.34
N ALA A 13 -28.02 4.02 11.03
CA ALA A 13 -26.84 4.01 10.18
C ALA A 13 -26.24 5.42 10.04
N VAL A 14 -27.06 6.45 9.85
CA VAL A 14 -26.60 7.85 9.78
C VAL A 14 -25.99 8.28 11.11
N ILE A 15 -26.64 7.99 12.24
CA ILE A 15 -26.11 8.32 13.58
C ILE A 15 -24.80 7.58 13.83
N GLY A 16 -24.72 6.29 13.47
CA GLY A 16 -23.49 5.50 13.59
C GLY A 16 -22.36 6.07 12.76
N LEU A 17 -22.63 6.42 11.50
CA LEU A 17 -21.63 7.00 10.58
C LEU A 17 -21.14 8.36 11.09
N VAL A 18 -22.03 9.24 11.51
CA VAL A 18 -21.68 10.57 12.04
C VAL A 18 -20.89 10.44 13.35
N THR A 19 -21.28 9.51 14.22
CA THR A 19 -20.55 9.23 15.48
C THR A 19 -19.13 8.76 15.21
N ILE A 20 -18.95 7.81 14.30
CA ILE A 20 -17.63 7.30 13.90
C ILE A 20 -16.81 8.39 13.21
N ALA A 21 -17.41 9.18 12.31
CA ALA A 21 -16.73 10.28 11.64
C ALA A 21 -16.22 11.31 12.65
N ARG A 22 -17.05 11.68 13.63
CA ARG A 22 -16.64 12.60 14.72
C ARG A 22 -15.55 12.01 15.60
N LEU A 23 -15.64 10.72 15.95
CA LEU A 23 -14.61 10.03 16.72
C LEU A 23 -13.27 10.05 15.97
N LEU A 24 -13.29 9.78 14.67
CA LEU A 24 -12.11 9.81 13.82
C LEU A 24 -11.55 11.23 13.70
N SER A 25 -12.40 12.24 13.49
CA SER A 25 -11.96 13.64 13.46
C SER A 25 -11.33 14.08 14.79
N TRP A 26 -11.91 13.69 15.92
CA TRP A 26 -11.35 13.97 17.24
C TRP A 26 -10.00 13.28 17.45
N LEU A 27 -9.91 12.01 17.05
CA LEU A 27 -8.69 11.22 17.16
C LEU A 27 -7.58 11.78 16.25
N PHE A 28 -7.91 12.26 15.04
CA PHE A 28 -6.97 12.94 14.15
C PHE A 28 -6.49 14.29 14.71
N ALA A 29 -7.35 15.01 15.44
CA ALA A 29 -7.01 16.30 16.02
C ALA A 29 -6.12 16.18 17.27
N ASN A 30 -6.35 15.17 18.11
CA ASN A 30 -5.61 15.01 19.37
C ASN A 30 -4.45 14.01 19.29
N TYR A 31 -4.47 13.07 18.33
CA TYR A 31 -3.49 11.99 18.18
C TYR A 31 -3.03 11.83 16.73
N HIS A 32 -2.81 12.96 16.05
CA HIS A 32 -2.39 13.01 14.64
C HIS A 32 -1.25 12.04 14.34
N ASP A 33 -0.14 12.13 15.09
CA ASP A 33 1.05 11.31 14.85
C ASP A 33 0.80 9.81 15.06
N ASN A 34 -0.01 9.45 16.06
CA ASN A 34 -0.33 8.04 16.34
C ASN A 34 -1.27 7.45 15.28
N ILE A 35 -2.29 8.18 14.81
CA ILE A 35 -3.14 7.70 13.71
C ILE A 35 -2.32 7.61 12.43
N VAL A 36 -1.49 8.61 12.13
CA VAL A 36 -0.67 8.60 10.92
C VAL A 36 0.28 7.40 10.95
N ALA A 37 0.93 7.12 12.09
CA ALA A 37 1.74 5.91 12.26
C ALA A 37 0.93 4.61 12.10
N LEU A 38 -0.30 4.56 12.64
CA LEU A 38 -1.21 3.42 12.50
C LEU A 38 -1.62 3.22 11.02
N LEU A 39 -1.97 4.29 10.31
CA LEU A 39 -2.35 4.25 8.90
C LEU A 39 -1.17 3.83 8.03
N ILE A 40 0.02 4.36 8.29
CA ILE A 40 1.26 3.93 7.62
C ILE A 40 1.51 2.44 7.91
N GLY A 41 1.35 1.99 9.16
CA GLY A 41 1.46 0.58 9.53
C GLY A 41 0.39 -0.30 8.87
N PHE A 42 -0.83 0.19 8.71
CA PHE A 42 -1.92 -0.49 7.99
C PHE A 42 -1.64 -0.56 6.49
N MET A 43 -1.17 0.53 5.88
CA MET A 43 -0.75 0.57 4.48
C MET A 43 0.43 -0.38 4.25
N LEU A 44 1.44 -0.39 5.13
CA LEU A 44 2.56 -1.36 5.10
C LEU A 44 2.07 -2.80 5.31
N GLY A 45 1.10 -3.01 6.18
CA GLY A 45 0.47 -4.31 6.42
C GLY A 45 -0.29 -4.84 5.21
N SER A 46 -1.00 -3.98 4.47
CA SER A 46 -1.64 -4.35 3.20
C SER A 46 -0.62 -4.56 2.10
N LEU A 47 0.50 -3.81 2.13
CA LEU A 47 1.62 -3.94 1.20
C LEU A 47 2.26 -5.34 1.26
N ARG A 48 2.25 -6.01 2.43
CA ARG A 48 2.69 -7.42 2.56
C ARG A 48 1.96 -8.36 1.61
N LYS A 49 0.70 -8.06 1.23
CA LYS A 49 -0.09 -8.86 0.28
C LYS A 49 0.10 -8.41 -1.17
N VAL A 50 0.32 -7.11 -1.39
CA VAL A 50 0.53 -6.47 -2.71
C VAL A 50 1.95 -6.64 -3.25
N TRP A 51 2.87 -7.18 -2.46
CA TRP A 51 4.27 -7.25 -2.89
C TRP A 51 4.43 -7.98 -4.25
N PRO A 52 5.05 -7.34 -5.26
CA PRO A 52 4.98 -7.68 -6.69
C PRO A 52 5.57 -9.02 -7.17
N TRP A 53 6.08 -9.89 -6.30
CA TRP A 53 6.68 -11.18 -6.73
C TRP A 53 5.73 -12.37 -6.61
N LYS A 54 4.49 -12.17 -6.15
CA LYS A 54 3.51 -13.27 -6.00
C LYS A 54 2.90 -13.60 -7.36
N ILE A 55 3.60 -14.42 -8.12
CA ILE A 55 3.08 -15.08 -9.32
C ILE A 55 2.42 -16.40 -8.86
N ASP A 56 1.18 -16.64 -9.27
CA ASP A 56 0.43 -17.86 -8.95
C ASP A 56 1.03 -19.06 -9.70
N LEU A 57 2.02 -19.73 -9.09
CA LEU A 57 2.82 -20.75 -9.78
C LEU A 57 2.46 -22.21 -9.48
N ALA A 58 1.32 -22.51 -8.85
CA ALA A 58 0.96 -23.92 -8.62
C ALA A 58 -0.56 -24.14 -8.66
N PHE A 59 -1.03 -24.72 -9.76
CA PHE A 59 -2.34 -25.35 -9.85
C PHE A 59 -2.34 -26.65 -9.04
N LEU A 60 -3.42 -26.93 -8.33
CA LEU A 60 -3.63 -28.23 -7.70
C LEU A 60 -3.69 -29.31 -8.78
N THR A 61 -2.90 -30.36 -8.58
CA THR A 61 -2.88 -31.54 -9.46
C THR A 61 -3.32 -32.74 -8.62
N ASP A 62 -4.30 -33.49 -9.09
CA ASP A 62 -4.74 -34.74 -8.46
C ASP A 62 -3.64 -35.82 -8.57
N THR A 63 -3.74 -36.90 -7.80
CA THR A 63 -2.83 -38.06 -7.75
C THR A 63 -2.58 -38.69 -9.14
N ALA A 64 -3.50 -38.46 -10.09
CA ALA A 64 -3.40 -38.89 -11.48
C ALA A 64 -2.71 -37.89 -12.44
N GLY A 65 -2.22 -36.75 -11.95
CA GLY A 65 -1.54 -35.75 -12.78
C GLY A 65 -2.46 -34.73 -13.47
N ASN A 66 -3.75 -34.71 -13.16
CA ASN A 66 -4.74 -33.82 -13.77
C ASN A 66 -4.94 -32.54 -12.94
N PHE A 67 -5.03 -31.37 -13.59
CA PHE A 67 -5.37 -30.11 -12.92
C PHE A 67 -6.75 -30.20 -12.27
N VAL A 68 -6.83 -29.94 -10.96
CA VAL A 68 -8.11 -29.84 -10.26
C VAL A 68 -8.76 -28.51 -10.68
N LEU A 69 -9.96 -28.60 -11.24
CA LEU A 69 -10.77 -27.46 -11.68
C LEU A 69 -11.91 -27.23 -10.68
N ASN A 70 -12.27 -25.97 -10.45
CA ASN A 70 -13.51 -25.59 -9.78
C ASN A 70 -14.73 -25.96 -10.65
N SER A 71 -15.92 -25.91 -10.07
CA SER A 71 -17.19 -26.21 -10.76
C SER A 71 -17.43 -25.35 -12.01
N ASP A 72 -16.77 -24.20 -12.11
CA ASP A 72 -16.81 -23.27 -13.24
C ASP A 72 -15.70 -23.51 -14.30
N GLY A 73 -14.88 -24.56 -14.14
CA GLY A 73 -13.80 -24.93 -15.06
C GLY A 73 -12.48 -24.16 -14.85
N GLU A 74 -12.40 -23.33 -13.82
CA GLU A 74 -11.18 -22.59 -13.47
C GLU A 74 -10.22 -23.41 -12.61
N LYS A 75 -8.92 -23.33 -12.90
CA LYS A 75 -7.88 -24.07 -12.17
C LYS A 75 -7.70 -23.49 -10.76
N ILE A 76 -7.80 -24.33 -9.74
CA ILE A 76 -7.59 -23.90 -8.35
C ILE A 76 -6.08 -23.92 -8.01
N VAL A 77 -5.55 -22.80 -7.50
CA VAL A 77 -4.14 -22.65 -7.12
C VAL A 77 -3.95 -22.91 -5.62
N SER A 78 -2.96 -23.71 -5.22
CA SER A 78 -2.80 -24.14 -3.81
C SER A 78 -1.71 -23.47 -3.01
N GLN A 79 -0.71 -22.85 -3.63
CA GLN A 79 0.40 -22.28 -2.85
C GLN A 79 0.89 -20.95 -3.41
N GLN A 80 0.62 -19.88 -2.65
CA GLN A 80 1.34 -18.62 -2.78
C GLN A 80 2.70 -18.73 -2.08
N ALA A 81 3.72 -19.23 -2.79
CA ALA A 81 5.09 -19.16 -2.32
C ALA A 81 5.61 -17.71 -2.42
N ASN A 82 6.23 -17.19 -1.36
CA ASN A 82 6.94 -15.92 -1.39
C ASN A 82 8.28 -16.13 -2.11
N PHE A 83 8.39 -15.68 -3.35
CA PHE A 83 9.64 -15.70 -4.08
C PHE A 83 10.48 -14.46 -3.73
N PHE A 84 11.68 -14.63 -3.14
CA PHE A 84 12.52 -13.51 -2.72
C PHE A 84 13.43 -13.06 -3.87
N PRO A 85 13.38 -11.79 -4.32
CA PRO A 85 14.09 -11.32 -5.51
C PRO A 85 15.62 -11.32 -5.37
N LEU A 86 16.17 -11.48 -4.16
CA LEU A 86 17.63 -11.59 -3.96
C LEU A 86 18.16 -13.02 -4.10
N LEU A 87 17.30 -14.03 -4.28
CA LEU A 87 17.69 -15.41 -4.54
C LEU A 87 16.88 -15.90 -5.76
N PRO A 88 17.37 -15.67 -7.00
CA PRO A 88 16.82 -16.30 -8.20
C PRO A 88 16.60 -17.79 -7.94
N PRO A 89 15.47 -18.41 -8.32
CA PRO A 89 15.40 -19.86 -8.27
C PRO A 89 16.49 -20.38 -9.21
N GLU A 90 17.18 -21.43 -8.77
CA GLU A 90 18.19 -22.15 -9.55
C GLU A 90 17.75 -22.25 -11.02
N GLY A 91 18.37 -21.47 -11.92
CA GLY A 91 18.10 -21.48 -13.36
C GLY A 91 17.46 -20.23 -14.00
N ILE A 92 17.08 -19.19 -13.24
CA ILE A 92 16.64 -17.90 -13.84
C ILE A 92 17.83 -16.93 -13.94
N VAL A 93 18.38 -16.80 -15.15
CA VAL A 93 19.36 -15.76 -15.47
C VAL A 93 18.61 -14.44 -15.70
N VAL A 94 18.66 -13.53 -14.73
CA VAL A 94 18.15 -12.17 -14.90
C VAL A 94 18.96 -11.49 -16.02
N PRO A 95 18.34 -11.06 -17.13
CA PRO A 95 19.07 -10.42 -18.21
C PRO A 95 19.70 -9.11 -17.69
N PRO A 96 20.94 -8.77 -18.10
CA PRO A 96 21.65 -7.58 -17.60
C PRO A 96 20.86 -6.27 -17.75
N THR A 97 19.93 -6.20 -18.71
CA THR A 97 19.05 -5.05 -18.96
C THR A 97 18.08 -4.76 -17.82
N GLU A 98 17.62 -5.78 -17.08
CA GLU A 98 16.75 -5.60 -15.91
C GLU A 98 17.51 -5.02 -14.72
N ILE A 99 18.76 -5.42 -14.54
CA ILE A 99 19.64 -4.84 -13.51
C ILE A 99 19.91 -3.36 -13.81
N ILE A 100 20.18 -3.03 -15.07
CA ILE A 100 20.42 -1.64 -15.50
C ILE A 100 19.17 -0.77 -15.28
N THR A 101 17.98 -1.28 -15.60
CA THR A 101 16.73 -0.53 -15.38
C THR A 101 16.38 -0.38 -13.90
N ALA A 102 16.63 -1.40 -13.08
CA ALA A 102 16.48 -1.32 -11.63
C ALA A 102 17.43 -0.29 -11.00
N VAL A 103 18.71 -0.31 -11.39
CA VAL A 103 19.71 0.67 -10.95
C VAL A 103 19.36 2.08 -11.45
N GLY A 104 18.88 2.19 -12.69
CA GLY A 104 18.40 3.46 -13.24
C GLY A 104 17.23 4.06 -12.45
N LEU A 105 16.24 3.24 -12.09
CA LEU A 105 15.12 3.66 -11.24
C LEU A 105 15.56 4.03 -9.83
N MET A 106 16.52 3.31 -9.25
CA MET A 106 17.11 3.65 -7.94
C MET A 106 17.77 5.02 -7.96
N LEU A 107 18.58 5.30 -8.99
CA LEU A 107 19.25 6.60 -9.14
C LEU A 107 18.24 7.72 -9.42
N LEU A 108 17.20 7.46 -10.21
CA LEU A 108 16.12 8.41 -10.47
C LEU A 108 15.36 8.74 -9.18
N GLY A 109 15.00 7.74 -8.38
CA GLY A 109 14.35 7.92 -7.09
C GLY A 109 15.20 8.77 -6.14
N LEU A 110 16.51 8.50 -6.08
CA LEU A 110 17.45 9.28 -5.28
C LEU A 110 17.55 10.74 -5.76
N ALA A 111 17.59 10.96 -7.08
CA ALA A 111 17.59 12.31 -7.65
C ALA A 111 16.32 13.09 -7.30
N VAL A 112 15.14 12.44 -7.31
CA VAL A 112 13.87 13.06 -6.92
C VAL A 112 13.88 13.46 -5.44
N VAL A 113 14.36 12.59 -4.55
CA VAL A 113 14.46 12.90 -3.11
C VAL A 113 15.35 14.11 -2.86
N LEU A 114 16.53 14.15 -3.49
CA LEU A 114 17.45 15.28 -3.37
C LEU A 114 16.85 16.58 -3.93
N LEU A 115 16.05 16.48 -4.99
CA LEU A 115 15.38 17.64 -5.59
C LEU A 115 14.29 18.19 -4.67
N LEU A 116 13.52 17.31 -4.01
CA LEU A 116 12.55 17.71 -2.98
C LEU A 116 13.24 18.38 -1.79
N GLU A 117 14.33 17.81 -1.29
CA GLU A 117 15.12 18.39 -0.20
C GLU A 117 15.67 19.78 -0.57
N TRP A 118 16.13 19.94 -1.82
CA TRP A 118 16.62 21.21 -2.31
C TRP A 118 15.53 22.28 -2.43
N ILE A 119 14.32 21.91 -2.85
CA ILE A 119 13.17 22.83 -2.90
C ILE A 119 12.75 23.23 -1.48
N ALA A 120 12.63 22.27 -0.57
CA ALA A 120 12.23 22.52 0.81
C ALA A 120 13.21 23.47 1.53
N ASN A 121 14.51 23.23 1.38
CA ASN A 121 15.54 24.09 2.00
C ASN A 121 15.53 25.52 1.42
N ARG A 122 15.11 25.71 0.16
CA ARG A 122 14.93 27.05 -0.42
C ARG A 122 13.78 27.83 0.21
N GLU A 123 12.73 27.15 0.66
CA GLU A 123 11.59 27.80 1.32
C GLU A 123 11.96 28.26 2.74
N GLU A 124 12.69 27.43 3.48
CA GLU A 124 13.20 27.79 4.82
C GLU A 124 14.12 29.01 4.77
N ALA A 125 14.98 29.11 3.75
CA ALA A 125 15.88 30.24 3.55
C ALA A 125 15.13 31.54 3.19
N ARG A 126 14.00 31.47 2.48
CA ARG A 126 13.17 32.65 2.17
C ARG A 126 12.45 33.18 3.39
N HIS A 127 11.91 32.31 4.25
CA HIS A 127 11.24 32.71 5.48
C HIS A 127 12.19 33.38 6.49
N LYS A 128 13.43 32.91 6.62
CA LYS A 128 14.45 33.57 7.48
C LYS A 128 14.87 34.94 6.98
N ARG A 129 14.92 35.15 5.65
CA ARG A 129 15.30 36.46 5.05
C ARG A 129 14.20 37.52 5.18
N GLN A 130 12.93 37.12 5.19
CA GLN A 130 11.79 38.05 5.31
C GLN A 130 11.55 38.53 6.74
N ASN A 131 11.97 37.76 7.75
CA ASN A 131 11.81 38.08 9.17
C ASN A 131 13.08 38.70 9.81
N ALA A 132 14.11 39.01 9.02
CA ALA A 132 15.31 39.67 9.54
C ALA A 132 14.98 41.15 9.88
N PRO A 133 15.21 41.61 11.12
CA PRO A 133 14.94 43.00 11.47
C PRO A 133 15.85 43.92 10.65
N ALA A 134 15.25 44.87 9.94
CA ALA A 134 15.97 45.93 9.26
C ALA A 134 16.72 46.78 10.31
N SER A 135 18.04 46.61 10.36
CA SER A 135 18.96 47.42 11.18
C SER A 135 19.16 48.80 10.57
#